data_AF-A0A353YYG4-F1
#
_entry.id   AF-A0A353YYG4-F1
#
_cell.length_a   1.000
_cell.length_b   1.000
_cell.length_c   1.000
_cell.angle_alpha   90.00
_cell.angle_beta   90.00
_cell.angle_gamma   90.00
#
_symmetry.space_group_name_H-M   'P 1'
#
loop_
_entity.id
_entity.type
_entity.pdbx_description
1 polymer ?
#
loop_
_entity_poly.entity_id
_entity_poly.type
_entity_poly.pdbx_seq_one_letter_code
_entity_poly.pdbx_strand_id
1 'polypeptide(L)'
;MKGLQNKDNAVLQYIIKQNKQPVRHYVLKNSGASEDADDVLQETIIVLFRKVSEQNFVLTSSLNTFIFSIARLLWLKELENRRTKNQIVEPIDVIDDDANIHAVIEKNDRLKIYREKFEELGEDCKKVLRLFYLGTPMAQITKFMGYGSQEYTKKKKYACKNALVDKIKNTRQYKELGNDYAG
;
A
#
# COMPACT_ATOMS: atom_id res chain seq x y z
N MET A 1 7.37 -15.65 15.60
CA MET A 1 6.49 -16.41 14.67
C MET A 1 5.96 -17.72 15.27
N LYS A 2 6.75 -18.48 16.06
CA LYS A 2 6.27 -19.71 16.73
C LYS A 2 4.96 -19.53 17.53
N GLY A 3 4.76 -18.41 18.23
CA GLY A 3 3.50 -18.13 18.95
C GLY A 3 2.26 -17.93 18.06
N LEU A 4 2.42 -17.32 16.88
CA LEU A 4 1.34 -17.23 15.88
C LEU A 4 1.04 -18.60 15.27
N GLN A 5 2.07 -19.41 15.00
CA GLN A 5 1.90 -20.78 14.48
C GLN A 5 1.22 -21.71 15.50
N ASN A 6 1.46 -21.49 16.80
CA ASN A 6 0.87 -22.26 17.89
C ASN A 6 -0.52 -21.75 18.34
N LYS A 7 -1.14 -20.81 17.61
CA LYS A 7 -2.43 -20.20 17.98
C LYS A 7 -2.45 -19.64 19.42
N ASP A 8 -1.33 -19.09 19.88
CA ASP A 8 -1.25 -18.52 21.22
C ASP A 8 -2.18 -17.31 21.33
N ASN A 9 -3.20 -17.44 22.17
CA ASN A 9 -4.24 -16.43 22.35
C ASN A 9 -3.67 -15.11 22.89
N ALA A 10 -2.59 -15.14 23.69
CA ALA A 10 -1.95 -13.93 24.19
C ALA A 10 -1.27 -13.13 23.07
N VAL A 11 -0.61 -13.83 22.13
CA VAL A 11 0.01 -13.22 20.96
C VAL A 11 -1.06 -12.62 20.04
N LEU A 12 -2.18 -13.31 19.85
CA LEU A 12 -3.30 -12.84 19.04
C LEU A 12 -3.90 -11.54 19.61
N GLN A 13 -4.19 -11.52 20.92
CA GLN A 13 -4.73 -10.35 21.61
C GLN A 13 -3.78 -9.15 21.54
N TYR A 14 -2.47 -9.39 21.69
CA TYR A 14 -1.47 -8.36 21.51
C TYR A 14 -1.52 -7.76 20.09
N ILE A 15 -1.55 -8.62 19.06
CA ILE A 15 -1.59 -8.18 17.66
C ILE A 15 -2.85 -7.35 17.37
N ILE A 16 -4.02 -7.81 17.82
CA ILE A 16 -5.29 -7.08 17.67
C ILE A 16 -5.19 -5.71 18.33
N LYS A 17 -4.73 -5.64 19.58
CA LYS A 17 -4.61 -4.38 20.33
C LYS A 17 -3.71 -3.37 19.64
N GLN A 18 -2.56 -3.81 19.11
CA GLN A 18 -1.60 -2.93 18.45
C GLN A 18 -2.10 -2.42 17.09
N ASN A 19 -2.91 -3.20 16.38
CA ASN A 19 -3.33 -2.88 15.01
C ASN A 19 -4.75 -2.29 14.93
N LYS A 20 -5.53 -2.31 16.02
CA LYS A 20 -6.90 -1.76 16.05
C LYS A 20 -6.97 -0.28 15.65
N GLN A 21 -6.19 0.58 16.29
CA GLN A 21 -6.25 2.03 16.01
C GLN A 21 -5.75 2.40 14.60
N PRO A 22 -4.60 1.87 14.12
CA PRO A 22 -4.14 2.13 12.76
C PRO A 22 -5.14 1.69 11.68
N VAL A 23 -5.71 0.49 11.81
CA VAL A 23 -6.70 -0.04 10.85
C VAL A 23 -7.97 0.80 10.88
N ARG A 24 -8.48 1.10 12.08
CA ARG A 24 -9.68 1.94 12.23
C ARG A 24 -9.49 3.33 11.64
N HIS A 25 -8.36 3.98 11.92
CA HIS A 25 -8.06 5.28 11.33
C HIS A 25 -8.03 5.22 9.80
N TYR A 26 -7.40 4.18 9.23
CA TYR A 26 -7.36 3.99 7.79
C TYR A 26 -8.75 3.80 7.18
N VAL A 27 -9.57 2.90 7.71
CA VAL A 27 -10.91 2.62 7.17
C VAL A 27 -11.80 3.87 7.24
N LEU A 28 -11.84 4.55 8.40
CA LEU A 28 -12.64 5.78 8.56
C LEU A 28 -12.20 6.91 7.62
N LYS A 29 -10.89 7.05 7.39
CA LYS A 29 -10.36 8.06 6.45
C LYS A 29 -10.69 7.73 4.99
N ASN A 30 -11.05 6.48 4.69
CA ASN A 30 -11.29 5.98 3.34
C ASN A 30 -12.74 5.50 3.16
N SER A 31 -13.70 6.34 3.56
CA SER A 31 -15.14 6.12 3.30
C SER A 31 -15.76 4.91 4.02
N GLY A 32 -15.18 4.47 5.13
CA GLY A 32 -15.72 3.39 5.96
C GLY A 32 -16.32 3.89 7.28
N ALA A 33 -17.13 3.05 7.91
CA ALA A 33 -17.70 3.24 9.24
C ALA A 33 -16.87 2.52 10.33
N SER A 34 -17.22 2.74 11.59
CA SER A 34 -16.53 2.06 12.70
C SER A 34 -16.75 0.55 12.67
N GLU A 35 -17.91 0.09 12.22
CA GLU A 35 -18.24 -1.33 12.08
C GLU A 35 -17.39 -1.98 10.98
N ASP A 36 -17.26 -1.31 9.82
CA ASP A 36 -16.36 -1.74 8.73
C ASP A 36 -14.92 -1.94 9.20
N ALA A 37 -14.44 -1.08 10.10
CA ALA A 37 -13.10 -1.18 10.64
C ALA A 37 -12.89 -2.41 11.52
N ASP A 38 -13.89 -2.78 12.32
CA ASP A 38 -13.83 -3.97 13.16
C ASP A 38 -13.91 -5.24 12.29
N ASP A 39 -14.72 -5.23 11.22
CA ASP A 39 -14.81 -6.33 10.25
C ASP A 39 -13.49 -6.52 9.48
N VAL A 40 -12.93 -5.44 8.94
CA VAL A 40 -11.62 -5.48 8.24
C VAL A 40 -10.53 -5.97 9.17
N LEU A 41 -10.52 -5.55 10.44
CA LEU A 41 -9.53 -6.01 11.41
C LEU A 41 -9.66 -7.52 11.66
N GLN A 42 -10.88 -8.03 11.85
CA GLN A 42 -11.09 -9.47 12.05
C GLN A 42 -10.65 -10.28 10.84
N GLU A 43 -11.04 -9.88 9.63
CA GLU A 43 -10.66 -10.56 8.40
C GLU A 43 -9.15 -10.51 8.16
N THR A 44 -8.51 -9.38 8.50
CA THR A 44 -7.06 -9.22 8.47
C THR A 44 -6.35 -10.28 9.32
N ILE A 45 -6.85 -10.51 10.54
CA ILE A 45 -6.27 -11.50 11.45
C ILE A 45 -6.47 -12.93 10.91
N ILE A 46 -7.62 -13.23 10.31
CA ILE A 46 -7.87 -14.53 9.68
C ILE A 46 -6.88 -14.77 8.52
N VAL A 47 -6.70 -13.78 7.65
CA VAL A 47 -5.77 -13.85 6.51
C VAL A 47 -4.32 -13.98 7.01
N LEU A 48 -3.93 -13.20 8.01
CA LEU A 48 -2.62 -13.30 8.67
C LEU A 48 -2.37 -14.72 9.17
N PHE A 49 -3.34 -15.31 9.87
CA PHE A 49 -3.19 -16.65 10.43
C PHE A 49 -3.01 -17.72 9.35
N ARG A 50 -3.82 -17.65 8.28
CA ARG A 50 -3.68 -18.53 7.12
C ARG A 50 -2.29 -18.42 6.50
N LYS A 51 -1.83 -17.19 6.28
CA LYS A 51 -0.52 -16.90 5.70
C LYS A 51 0.64 -17.42 6.55
N VAL A 52 0.63 -17.16 7.87
CA VAL A 52 1.70 -17.63 8.77
C VAL A 52 1.70 -19.17 8.94
N SER A 53 0.57 -19.83 8.66
CA SER A 53 0.45 -21.29 8.67
C SER A 53 0.93 -21.96 7.38
N GLU A 54 1.21 -21.19 6.32
CA GLU A 54 1.81 -21.73 5.09
C GLU A 54 3.28 -22.10 5.34
N GLN A 55 3.72 -23.30 4.91
CA GLN A 55 5.07 -23.83 5.20
C GLN A 55 6.21 -22.93 4.67
N ASN A 56 5.94 -22.15 3.62
CA ASN A 56 6.91 -21.28 2.96
C ASN A 56 6.71 -19.78 3.27
N PHE A 57 5.98 -19.46 4.34
CA PHE A 57 5.77 -18.07 4.72
C PHE A 57 7.06 -17.43 5.23
N VAL A 58 7.55 -16.44 4.47
CA VAL A 58 8.65 -15.57 4.90
C VAL A 58 8.05 -14.22 5.26
N LEU A 59 8.38 -13.70 6.45
CA LEU A 59 8.05 -12.35 6.87
C LEU A 59 9.23 -11.42 6.60
N THR A 60 8.92 -10.25 6.04
CA THR A 60 9.84 -9.51 5.18
C THR A 60 9.81 -8.01 5.38
N SER A 61 8.82 -7.60 6.15
CA SER A 61 8.64 -6.30 6.74
C SER A 61 8.35 -6.52 8.22
N SER A 62 8.16 -5.45 8.98
CA SER A 62 7.66 -5.62 10.34
C SER A 62 6.28 -6.31 10.31
N LEU A 63 5.97 -7.11 11.32
CA LEU A 63 4.67 -7.79 11.43
C LEU A 63 3.50 -6.80 11.33
N ASN A 64 3.62 -5.64 11.97
CA ASN A 64 2.59 -4.59 11.92
C ASN A 64 2.44 -4.00 10.51
N THR A 65 3.53 -3.82 9.78
CA THR A 65 3.49 -3.37 8.38
C THR A 65 2.74 -4.39 7.52
N PHE A 66 3.06 -5.68 7.67
CA PHE A 66 2.39 -6.74 6.94
C PHE A 66 0.88 -6.80 7.23
N ILE A 67 0.50 -6.71 8.51
CA ILE A 67 -0.90 -6.67 8.95
C ILE A 67 -1.63 -5.48 8.35
N PHE A 68 -1.02 -4.29 8.41
CA PHE A 68 -1.62 -3.09 7.84
C PHE A 68 -1.80 -3.20 6.32
N SER A 69 -0.85 -3.83 5.61
CA SER A 69 -0.98 -4.11 4.18
C SER A 69 -2.17 -5.02 3.87
N ILE A 70 -2.39 -6.08 4.67
CA ILE A 70 -3.55 -6.97 4.51
C ILE A 70 -4.85 -6.17 4.71
N ALA A 71 -4.97 -5.42 5.80
CA ALA A 71 -6.15 -4.61 6.11
C ALA A 71 -6.48 -3.60 5.00
N ARG A 72 -5.44 -2.94 4.46
CA ARG A 72 -5.56 -2.03 3.34
C ARG A 72 -6.12 -2.71 2.10
N LEU A 73 -5.59 -3.87 1.72
CA LEU A 73 -6.04 -4.61 0.54
C LEU A 73 -7.50 -5.07 0.69
N LEU A 74 -7.86 -5.60 1.86
CA LEU A 74 -9.23 -6.00 2.17
C LEU A 74 -10.21 -4.83 2.05
N TRP A 75 -9.86 -3.67 2.60
CA TRP A 75 -10.73 -2.49 2.51
C TRP A 75 -10.87 -1.96 1.08
N LEU A 76 -9.79 -1.94 0.30
CA LEU A 76 -9.85 -1.53 -1.10
C LEU A 76 -10.76 -2.46 -1.92
N LYS A 77 -10.68 -3.77 -1.69
CA LYS A 77 -11.56 -4.76 -2.30
C LYS A 77 -13.03 -4.53 -1.89
N GLU A 78 -13.27 -4.20 -0.63
CA GLU A 78 -14.62 -3.89 -0.15
C GLU A 78 -15.19 -2.62 -0.79
N LEU A 79 -14.39 -1.57 -0.95
CA LEU A 79 -14.79 -0.36 -1.69
C LEU A 79 -15.14 -0.68 -3.15
N GLU A 80 -14.37 -1.53 -3.81
CA GLU A 80 -14.66 -1.98 -5.18
C GLU A 80 -15.97 -2.79 -5.25
N ASN A 81 -16.22 -3.68 -4.28
CA ASN A 81 -17.46 -4.43 -4.17
C ASN A 81 -18.66 -3.49 -3.98
N ARG A 82 -18.55 -2.51 -3.07
CA ARG A 82 -19.59 -1.49 -2.84
C ARG A 82 -19.87 -0.68 -4.10
N ARG A 83 -18.82 -0.28 -4.83
CA ARG A 83 -18.97 0.41 -6.11
C ARG A 83 -19.72 -0.44 -7.14
N THR A 84 -19.37 -1.72 -7.26
CA THR A 84 -20.01 -2.64 -8.21
C THR A 84 -21.47 -2.90 -7.85
N LYS A 85 -21.80 -2.92 -6.55
CA LYS A 85 -23.19 -3.05 -6.05
C LYS A 85 -24.02 -1.76 -6.19
N ASN A 86 -23.39 -0.59 -6.20
CA ASN A 86 -24.05 0.72 -6.12
C ASN A 86 -24.04 1.54 -7.43
N GLN A 87 -23.60 1.02 -8.59
CA GLN A 87 -23.28 1.78 -9.81
C GLN A 87 -24.15 3.03 -10.11
N ILE A 88 -23.79 4.22 -9.56
CA ILE A 88 -23.98 5.60 -10.08
C ILE A 88 -22.93 6.51 -9.37
N VAL A 89 -21.94 7.02 -10.13
CA VAL A 89 -21.12 8.26 -9.96
C VAL A 89 -20.12 8.40 -8.78
N GLU A 90 -18.82 8.16 -9.09
CA GLU A 90 -17.63 9.07 -9.02
C GLU A 90 -16.35 8.20 -8.96
N PRO A 91 -15.33 8.44 -9.81
CA PRO A 91 -14.10 7.68 -9.75
C PRO A 91 -13.19 8.19 -8.62
N ILE A 92 -13.10 7.42 -7.55
CA ILE A 92 -11.89 7.42 -6.72
C ILE A 92 -10.82 6.68 -7.54
N ASP A 93 -9.69 7.34 -7.80
CA ASP A 93 -8.47 6.72 -8.36
C ASP A 93 -8.02 5.60 -7.39
N VAL A 94 -8.57 4.39 -7.56
CA VAL A 94 -8.06 3.19 -6.91
C VAL A 94 -6.78 2.84 -7.65
N ILE A 95 -5.64 3.21 -7.07
CA ILE A 95 -4.35 2.73 -7.53
C ILE A 95 -4.27 1.26 -7.15
N ASP A 96 -4.51 0.45 -8.17
CA ASP A 96 -4.08 -0.93 -8.29
C ASP A 96 -2.59 -1.05 -7.93
N ASP A 97 -2.28 -1.93 -6.98
CA ASP A 97 -0.92 -2.44 -6.79
C ASP A 97 -1.07 -3.90 -6.36
N ASP A 98 -0.92 -4.74 -7.38
CA ASP A 98 -1.07 -6.18 -7.39
C ASP A 98 0.13 -6.91 -6.73
N ALA A 99 -0.13 -8.17 -6.41
CA ALA A 99 0.55 -9.14 -5.54
C ALA A 99 2.08 -9.31 -5.64
N ASN A 100 2.74 -9.69 -4.52
CA ASN A 100 3.11 -11.10 -4.19
C ASN A 100 4.22 -11.21 -3.10
N ILE A 101 4.21 -12.29 -2.32
CA ILE A 101 5.06 -12.53 -1.12
C ILE A 101 6.45 -13.13 -1.43
N HIS A 102 6.70 -13.60 -2.67
CA HIS A 102 8.06 -13.92 -3.15
C HIS A 102 8.91 -12.67 -3.45
N ALA A 103 8.28 -11.49 -3.52
CA ALA A 103 8.88 -10.22 -3.92
C ALA A 103 9.79 -9.58 -2.88
N VAL A 104 10.26 -10.29 -1.86
CA VAL A 104 10.88 -9.64 -0.68
C VAL A 104 12.37 -9.47 -0.82
N ILE A 105 13.05 -10.53 -1.25
CA ILE A 105 14.50 -10.46 -1.47
C ILE A 105 14.71 -9.50 -2.65
N GLU A 106 13.87 -9.59 -3.68
CA GLU A 106 13.77 -8.59 -4.75
C GLU A 106 13.31 -7.20 -4.27
N LYS A 107 12.50 -7.07 -3.20
CA LYS A 107 12.05 -5.77 -2.69
C LYS A 107 13.20 -4.98 -2.09
N ASN A 108 14.23 -5.57 -1.51
CA ASN A 108 15.34 -4.76 -0.99
C ASN A 108 16.07 -4.04 -2.13
N ASP A 109 16.32 -4.73 -3.24
CA ASP A 109 16.96 -4.15 -4.42
C ASP A 109 16.01 -3.23 -5.19
N ARG A 110 14.75 -3.64 -5.41
CA ARG A 110 13.73 -2.77 -6.05
C ARG A 110 13.42 -1.53 -5.20
N LEU A 111 13.38 -1.63 -3.86
CA LEU A 111 13.19 -0.50 -2.96
C LEU A 111 14.43 0.38 -2.88
N LYS A 112 15.64 -0.20 -2.98
CA LYS A 112 16.88 0.56 -3.11
C LYS A 112 16.88 1.36 -4.42
N ILE A 113 16.62 0.72 -5.55
CA ILE A 113 16.48 1.38 -6.86
C ILE A 113 15.39 2.45 -6.81
N TYR A 114 14.23 2.14 -6.22
CA TYR A 114 13.15 3.12 -6.05
C TYR A 114 13.63 4.33 -5.25
N ARG A 115 14.28 4.14 -4.08
CA ARG A 115 14.79 5.25 -3.26
C ARG A 115 15.83 6.08 -4.00
N GLU A 116 16.77 5.43 -4.66
CA GLU A 116 17.80 6.10 -5.46
C GLU A 116 17.15 6.93 -6.58
N LYS A 117 16.24 6.35 -7.35
CA LYS A 117 15.57 7.04 -8.47
C LYS A 117 14.56 8.08 -8.00
N PHE A 118 13.98 7.91 -6.82
CA PHE A 118 13.12 8.90 -6.19
C PHE A 118 13.90 10.14 -5.81
N GLU A 119 15.12 10.01 -5.28
CA GLU A 119 15.95 11.15 -4.91
C GLU A 119 16.50 11.93 -6.11
N GLU A 120 16.60 11.29 -7.28
CA GLU A 120 16.93 11.96 -8.56
C GLU A 120 15.79 12.83 -9.13
N LEU A 121 14.57 12.76 -8.57
CA LEU A 121 13.47 13.62 -9.00
C LEU A 121 13.68 15.05 -8.51
N GLY A 122 13.19 16.03 -9.28
CA GLY A 122 13.12 17.41 -8.83
C GLY A 122 12.28 17.55 -7.55
N GLU A 123 12.65 18.51 -6.69
CA GLU A 123 12.02 18.73 -5.37
C GLU A 123 10.49 18.85 -5.42
N ASP A 124 9.97 19.51 -6.46
CA ASP A 124 8.54 19.65 -6.71
C ASP A 124 7.84 18.29 -6.90
N CYS A 125 8.47 17.39 -7.68
CA CYS A 125 8.01 16.02 -7.89
C CYS A 125 8.14 15.16 -6.63
N LYS A 126 9.23 15.29 -5.88
CA LYS A 126 9.41 14.56 -4.61
C LYS A 126 8.33 14.96 -3.60
N LYS A 127 8.06 16.26 -3.46
CA LYS A 127 7.06 16.77 -2.51
C LYS A 127 5.64 16.34 -2.88
N VAL A 128 5.21 16.49 -4.13
CA VAL A 128 3.85 16.09 -4.54
C VAL A 128 3.63 14.58 -4.37
N LEU A 129 4.64 13.75 -4.68
CA LEU A 129 4.56 12.31 -4.51
C LEU A 129 4.56 11.92 -3.03
N ARG A 130 5.41 12.51 -2.18
CA ARG A 130 5.42 12.25 -0.73
C ARG A 130 4.06 12.58 -0.09
N LEU A 131 3.52 13.76 -0.36
CA LEU A 131 2.21 14.17 0.16
C LEU A 131 1.09 13.22 -0.30
N PHE A 132 1.14 12.81 -1.56
CA PHE A 132 0.20 11.85 -2.12
C PHE A 132 0.29 10.48 -1.41
N TYR A 133 1.50 9.93 -1.25
CA TYR A 133 1.69 8.63 -0.59
C TYR A 133 1.38 8.65 0.91
N LEU A 134 1.48 9.81 1.56
CA LEU A 134 0.99 10.02 2.94
C LEU A 134 -0.55 10.05 3.03
N GLY A 135 -1.25 9.94 1.90
CA GLY A 135 -2.71 9.98 1.84
C GLY A 135 -3.27 11.37 2.12
N THR A 136 -2.53 12.42 1.74
CA THR A 136 -3.02 13.80 1.82
C THR A 136 -4.09 14.02 0.75
N PRO A 137 -5.27 14.56 1.08
CA PRO A 137 -6.32 14.83 0.09
C PRO A 137 -5.82 15.75 -1.02
N MET A 138 -6.24 15.52 -2.27
CA MET A 138 -5.69 16.24 -3.43
C MET A 138 -5.87 17.75 -3.33
N ALA A 139 -7.01 18.21 -2.80
CA ALA A 139 -7.26 19.62 -2.51
C ALA A 139 -6.23 20.24 -1.54
N GLN A 140 -5.81 19.48 -0.51
CA GLN A 140 -4.79 19.93 0.43
C GLN A 140 -3.40 19.92 -0.21
N ILE A 141 -3.08 18.92 -1.04
CA ILE A 141 -1.83 18.89 -1.82
C ILE A 141 -1.74 20.12 -2.72
N THR A 142 -2.80 20.46 -3.46
CA THR A 142 -2.85 21.66 -4.30
C THR A 142 -2.49 22.92 -3.51
N LYS A 143 -3.09 23.08 -2.32
CA LYS A 143 -2.82 24.21 -1.44
C LYS A 143 -1.39 24.21 -0.91
N PHE A 144 -0.89 23.08 -0.43
CA PHE A 144 0.47 22.96 0.10
C PHE A 144 1.55 23.18 -0.94
N MET A 145 1.30 22.77 -2.19
CA MET A 145 2.21 22.94 -3.30
C MET A 145 2.08 24.32 -3.96
N GLY A 146 1.05 25.11 -3.63
CA GLY A 146 0.78 26.40 -4.28
C GLY A 146 0.38 26.26 -5.75
N TYR A 147 -0.20 25.12 -6.14
CA TYR A 147 -0.61 24.86 -7.51
C TYR A 147 -1.94 25.53 -7.85
N GLY A 148 -2.11 25.90 -9.13
CA GLY A 148 -3.29 26.65 -9.59
C GLY A 148 -4.61 25.87 -9.55
N SER A 149 -4.59 24.53 -9.58
CA SER A 149 -5.80 23.72 -9.50
C SER A 149 -5.54 22.27 -9.09
N GLN A 150 -6.60 21.59 -8.61
CA GLN A 150 -6.56 20.15 -8.34
C GLN A 150 -6.28 19.34 -9.61
N GLU A 151 -6.80 19.79 -10.76
CA GLU A 151 -6.56 19.16 -12.06
C GLU A 151 -5.08 19.24 -12.47
N TYR A 152 -4.46 20.41 -12.31
CA TYR A 152 -3.02 20.56 -12.51
C TYR A 152 -2.23 19.66 -11.54
N THR A 153 -2.68 19.58 -10.29
CA THR A 153 -2.04 18.72 -9.27
C THR A 153 -2.07 17.24 -9.66
N LYS A 154 -3.22 16.74 -10.16
CA LYS A 154 -3.37 15.37 -10.68
C LYS A 154 -2.43 15.12 -11.86
N LYS A 155 -2.40 16.02 -12.85
CA LYS A 155 -1.52 15.94 -14.02
C LYS A 155 -0.04 15.95 -13.61
N LYS A 156 0.34 16.84 -12.69
CA LYS A 156 1.70 16.93 -12.16
C LYS A 156 2.11 15.65 -11.42
N LYS A 157 1.26 15.14 -10.52
CA LYS A 157 1.45 13.84 -9.83
C LYS A 157 1.70 12.73 -10.85
N TYR A 158 0.84 12.63 -11.87
CA TYR A 158 0.94 11.60 -12.89
C TYR A 158 2.25 11.69 -13.68
N ALA A 159 2.62 12.89 -14.14
CA ALA A 159 3.87 13.14 -14.83
C ALA A 159 5.10 12.76 -13.97
N CYS A 160 5.11 13.15 -12.69
CA CYS A 160 6.18 12.80 -11.76
C CYS A 160 6.26 11.28 -11.49
N LYS A 161 5.11 10.59 -11.39
CA LYS A 161 5.04 9.12 -11.26
C LYS A 161 5.65 8.45 -12.49
N ASN A 162 5.28 8.89 -13.69
CA ASN A 162 5.82 8.30 -14.93
C ASN A 162 7.32 8.54 -15.05
N ALA A 163 7.80 9.75 -14.76
CA ALA A 163 9.23 10.05 -14.77
C ALA A 163 10.02 9.14 -13.80
N LEU A 164 9.46 8.85 -12.62
CA LEU A 164 10.05 7.90 -11.67
C LEU A 164 10.08 6.48 -12.23
N VAL A 165 8.96 6.02 -12.80
CA VAL A 165 8.86 4.68 -13.41
C VAL A 165 9.85 4.53 -14.56
N ASP A 166 10.00 5.54 -15.41
CA ASP A 166 10.94 5.52 -16.53
C ASP A 166 12.39 5.46 -16.04
N LYS A 167 12.74 6.22 -15.01
CA LYS A 167 14.06 6.14 -14.35
C LYS A 167 14.35 4.74 -13.79
N ILE A 168 13.36 4.13 -13.16
CA ILE A 168 13.49 2.78 -12.61
C ILE A 168 13.67 1.77 -13.74
N LYS A 169 12.81 1.79 -14.77
CA LYS A 169 12.86 0.88 -15.93
C LYS A 169 14.16 0.98 -16.73
N ASN A 170 14.76 2.17 -16.78
CA ASN A 170 16.03 2.38 -17.47
C ASN A 170 17.27 1.92 -16.67
N THR A 171 17.09 1.47 -15.42
CA THR A 171 18.19 0.96 -14.60
C THR A 171 18.57 -0.45 -15.03
N ARG A 172 19.87 -0.72 -15.18
CA ARG A 172 20.40 -2.05 -15.53
C ARG A 172 19.87 -3.16 -14.61
N GLN A 173 19.84 -2.90 -13.30
CA GLN A 173 19.33 -3.82 -12.28
C GLN A 173 17.84 -4.17 -12.48
N TYR A 174 17.00 -3.23 -12.96
CA TYR A 174 15.60 -3.51 -13.26
C TYR A 174 15.45 -4.39 -14.51
N LYS A 175 16.32 -4.21 -15.51
CA LYS A 175 16.35 -5.04 -16.73
C LYS A 175 16.84 -6.47 -16.44
N GLU A 176 17.77 -6.63 -15.52
CA GLU A 176 18.29 -7.93 -15.08
C GLU A 176 17.21 -8.72 -14.29
N LEU A 177 16.45 -8.04 -13.42
CA LEU A 177 15.29 -8.63 -12.71
C LEU A 177 14.14 -9.08 -13.63
N GLY A 178 14.09 -8.59 -14.88
CA GLY A 178 13.10 -8.98 -15.88
C GLY A 178 13.47 -10.21 -16.71
N ASN A 179 14.72 -10.69 -16.62
CA ASN A 179 15.25 -11.77 -17.46
C ASN A 179 15.19 -13.15 -16.80
N ASP A 180 14.88 -13.23 -15.50
CA ASP A 180 14.75 -14.48 -14.74
C ASP A 180 13.41 -15.22 -14.99
N TYR A 181 12.58 -14.74 -15.92
CA TYR A 181 11.31 -15.36 -16.33
C TYR A 181 11.30 -15.82 -17.80
N ALA A 182 12.46 -15.85 -18.47
CA ALA A 182 12.63 -16.33 -19.84
C ALA A 182 13.47 -17.61 -19.95
N GLY A 183 13.44 -18.46 -18.92
CA GLY A 183 14.08 -19.78 -18.89
C GLY A 183 13.13 -20.83 -18.32
#